data_AF-A0A957UFN2-F1
#
_entry.id   AF-A0A957UFN2-F1
#
_cell.length_a   1.000
_cell.length_b   1.000
_cell.length_c   1.000
_cell.angle_alpha   90.00
_cell.angle_beta   90.00
_cell.angle_gamma   90.00
#
_symmetry.space_group_name_H-M   'P 1'
#
loop_
_entity.id
_entity.type
_entity.pdbx_description
1 polymer ?
#
loop_
_entity_poly.entity_id
_entity_poly.type
_entity_poly.pdbx_seq_one_letter_code
_entity_poly.pdbx_strand_id
1 'polypeptide(L)' 'QISGVSPELTYRWNRERLVQTAMQLQVEGTLTLRPLITQVLPFAEAAEAFRLCDEEPERTIQVVLDCSA' A
#
# COMPACT_ATOMS: atom_id res chain seq x y z
N GLN A 1 -8.98 14.46 4.23
CA GLN A 1 -10.23 14.64 3.46
C GLN A 1 -9.87 15.31 2.16
N ILE A 2 -10.05 14.64 1.01
CA ILE A 2 -9.72 15.23 -0.30
C ILE A 2 -10.97 15.94 -0.81
N SER A 3 -10.83 17.23 -1.05
CA SER A 3 -11.86 18.10 -1.63
C SER A 3 -12.38 17.50 -2.94
N GLY A 4 -13.71 17.52 -3.14
CA GLY A 4 -14.37 16.90 -4.28
C GLY A 4 -13.79 17.39 -5.61
N VAL A 5 -13.30 16.45 -6.41
CA VAL A 5 -12.91 16.70 -7.81
C VAL A 5 -14.10 17.29 -8.57
N SER A 6 -13.85 18.33 -9.37
CA SER A 6 -14.86 18.95 -10.24
C SER A 6 -15.65 17.86 -11.00
N PRO A 7 -17.00 17.95 -11.11
CA PRO A 7 -17.85 16.93 -11.74
C PRO A 7 -17.40 16.50 -13.14
N GLU A 8 -16.79 17.42 -13.89
CA GLU A 8 -16.28 17.18 -15.24
C GLU A 8 -14.96 16.41 -15.28
N LEU A 9 -14.23 16.38 -14.15
CA LEU A 9 -13.01 15.61 -13.94
C LEU A 9 -13.26 14.26 -13.26
N THR A 10 -14.42 14.11 -12.60
CA THR A 10 -14.82 12.93 -11.82
C THR A 10 -14.81 11.63 -12.62
N TYR A 11 -15.02 11.66 -13.94
CA TYR A 11 -15.10 10.46 -14.77
C TYR A 11 -13.76 9.98 -15.33
N ARG A 12 -12.66 10.72 -15.18
CA ARG A 12 -11.36 10.32 -15.76
C ARG A 12 -10.65 9.24 -14.95
N TRP A 13 -10.81 9.27 -13.63
CA TRP A 13 -10.18 8.36 -12.70
C TRP A 13 -11.23 7.58 -11.93
N ASN A 14 -11.48 6.35 -12.36
CA ASN A 14 -12.21 5.36 -11.59
C ASN A 14 -11.23 4.37 -10.93
N ARG A 15 -11.73 3.54 -10.01
CA ARG A 15 -10.89 2.57 -9.28
C ARG A 15 -10.15 1.62 -10.21
N GLU A 16 -10.81 1.15 -11.27
CA GLU A 16 -10.21 0.23 -12.23
C GLU A 16 -9.01 0.86 -12.93
N ARG A 17 -9.17 2.08 -13.47
CA ARG A 17 -8.10 2.82 -14.13
C ARG A 17 -6.95 3.14 -13.19
N LEU A 18 -7.25 3.50 -11.93
CA LEU A 18 -6.21 3.74 -10.91
C LEU A 18 -5.35 2.50 -10.69
N VAL A 19 -5.98 1.33 -10.49
CA VAL A 19 -5.27 0.06 -10.29
C VAL A 19 -4.45 -0.31 -11.51
N GLN A 20 -5.04 -0.27 -12.71
CA GLN A 20 -4.35 -0.57 -13.96
C GLN A 20 -3.14 0.34 -14.17
N THR A 21 -3.29 1.64 -13.92
CA THR A 21 -2.19 2.59 -14.06
C THR A 21 -1.07 2.31 -13.06
N ALA A 22 -1.39 2.07 -11.78
CA ALA A 22 -0.40 1.78 -10.77
C ALA A 22 0.40 0.50 -11.10
N MET A 23 -0.29 -0.55 -11.55
CA MET A 23 0.35 -1.79 -12.00
C MET A 23 1.26 -1.56 -13.21
N GLN A 24 0.78 -0.81 -14.22
CA GLN A 24 1.58 -0.48 -15.41
C GLN A 24 2.86 0.28 -15.04
N LEU A 25 2.75 1.30 -14.20
CA LEU A 25 3.89 2.08 -13.73
C LEU A 25 4.88 1.23 -12.90
N GLN A 26 4.39 0.22 -12.17
CA GLN A 26 5.24 -0.72 -11.44
C GLN A 26 5.99 -1.67 -12.38
N VAL A 27 5.32 -2.18 -13.42
CA VAL A 27 5.93 -3.03 -14.46
C VAL A 27 6.98 -2.25 -15.26
N GLU A 28 6.72 -0.98 -15.55
CA GLU A 28 7.65 -0.07 -16.23
C GLU A 28 8.85 0.36 -15.35
N GLY A 29 8.85 0.01 -14.06
CA GLY A 29 9.91 0.39 -13.12
C GLY A 29 9.83 1.84 -12.63
N THR A 30 8.85 2.62 -13.09
CA THR A 30 8.58 3.98 -12.62
C THR A 30 8.20 4.00 -11.13
N LEU A 31 7.48 2.97 -10.67
CA LEU A 31 7.16 2.77 -9.24
C LEU A 31 7.93 1.58 -8.67
N THR A 32 8.82 1.86 -7.71
CA THR A 32 9.53 0.85 -6.91
C THR A 32 8.90 0.75 -5.53
N LEU A 33 7.95 -0.16 -5.36
CA LEU A 33 7.10 -0.24 -4.15
C LEU A 33 7.61 -1.21 -3.09
N ARG A 34 8.43 -2.22 -3.46
CA ARG A 34 8.95 -3.22 -2.51
C ARG A 34 9.68 -2.61 -1.31
N PRO A 35 10.50 -1.55 -1.45
CA PRO A 35 11.18 -0.92 -0.31
C PRO A 35 10.25 -0.25 0.70
N LEU A 36 8.96 -0.03 0.37
CA LEU A 36 7.97 0.46 1.33
C LEU A 36 7.60 -0.62 2.35
N ILE A 37 7.78 -1.89 2.01
CA ILE A 37 7.55 -3.01 2.92
C ILE A 37 8.75 -3.08 3.87
N THR A 38 8.58 -2.52 5.06
CA THR A 38 9.63 -2.44 6.09
C THR A 38 9.74 -3.73 6.89
N GLN A 39 8.66 -4.52 6.99
CA GLN A 39 8.63 -5.78 7.73
C GLN A 39 7.74 -6.80 7.03
N VAL A 40 8.16 -8.06 7.05
CA VAL A 40 7.35 -9.21 6.66
C VAL A 40 7.39 -10.20 7.82
N LEU A 41 6.21 -10.55 8.35
CA LEU A 41 6.05 -11.41 9.51
C LEU A 41 5.15 -12.59 9.15
N PRO A 42 5.35 -13.79 9.72
CA PRO A 42 4.39 -14.88 9.59
C PRO A 42 3.02 -14.46 10.12
N PHE A 43 1.93 -14.96 9.52
CA PHE A 43 0.57 -14.66 9.98
C PHE A 43 0.35 -14.97 11.47
N ALA A 44 1.01 -16.01 11.99
CA ALA A 44 0.95 -16.37 13.42
C ALA A 44 1.45 -15.25 14.36
N GLU A 45 2.25 -14.31 13.85
CA GLU A 45 2.82 -13.18 14.58
C GLU A 45 2.04 -11.87 14.33
N ALA A 46 0.79 -11.94 13.87
CA ALA A 46 -0.01 -10.74 13.59
C ALA A 46 -0.09 -9.76 14.78
N ALA A 47 -0.15 -10.25 16.03
CA ALA A 47 -0.16 -9.38 17.20
C ALA A 47 1.08 -8.48 17.29
N GLU A 48 2.26 -9.03 16.97
CA GLU A 48 3.52 -8.30 16.93
C GLU A 48 3.54 -7.27 15.79
N ALA A 49 3.01 -7.64 14.62
CA ALA A 49 2.87 -6.72 13.50
C ALA A 49 2.07 -5.46 13.86
N PHE A 50 0.95 -5.62 14.59
CA PHE A 50 0.17 -4.48 15.05
C PHE A 50 0.89 -3.67 16.13
N ARG A 51 1.60 -4.32 17.05
CA ARG A 51 2.42 -3.62 18.06
C ARG A 51 3.48 -2.74 17.41
N LEU A 52 4.21 -3.23 16.40
CA LEU A 52 5.22 -2.46 15.67
C LEU A 52 4.64 -1.23 14.96
N CYS A 53 3.45 -1.37 14.38
CA CYS A 53 2.73 -0.24 13.76
C CYS A 53 2.33 0.84 14.78
N ASP A 54 1.98 0.44 16.01
CA ASP A 54 1.51 1.36 17.06
C ASP A 54 2.68 2.01 17.81
N GLU A 55 3.70 1.23 18.15
CA GLU A 55 4.78 1.64 19.05
C GLU A 55 6.05 2.12 18.33
N GLU A 56 6.28 1.70 17.08
CA GLU A 56 7.49 2.06 16.31
C GLU A 56 7.14 2.64 14.91
N PRO A 57 6.29 3.67 14.80
CA PRO A 57 5.84 4.21 13.52
C PRO A 57 6.98 4.84 12.69
N GLU A 58 8.04 5.34 13.32
CA GLU A 58 9.20 5.90 12.63
C GLU A 58 10.05 4.84 11.92
N ARG A 59 9.86 3.56 12.25
CA ARG A 59 10.54 2.42 11.64
C ARG A 59 9.59 1.55 10.80
N THR A 60 8.29 1.87 10.79
CA THR A 60 7.25 1.01 10.24
C THR A 60 6.42 1.77 9.21
N ILE A 61 6.71 1.54 7.93
CA ILE A 61 5.96 2.15 6.81
C ILE A 61 4.84 1.20 6.38
N GLN A 62 5.17 -0.04 6.08
CA GLN A 62 4.21 -1.06 5.69
C GLN A 62 4.67 -2.44 6.18
N VAL A 63 3.81 -3.08 6.95
CA VAL A 63 3.98 -4.46 7.41
C VAL A 63 3.14 -5.38 6.54
N VAL A 64 3.71 -6.52 6.11
CA VAL A 64 3.01 -7.57 5.39
C VAL A 64 2.98 -8.84 6.24
N LEU A 65 1.80 -9.45 6.34
CA LEU A 65 1.65 -10.78 6.92
C LEU A 65 1.77 -11.84 5.84
N ASP A 66 2.71 -12.77 6.02
CA ASP A 66 2.88 -13.91 5.15
C ASP A 66 1.96 -15.06 5.57
N CYS A 67 1.06 -15.44 4.66
CA CYS A 67 0.10 -16.51 4.82
C CYS A 67 0.45 -17.75 4.00
N SER A 68 1.65 -17.84 3.42
CA SER A 68 2.06 -18.93 2.54
C SER A 68 2.41 -20.25 3.26
N ALA A 69 2.01 -20.39 4.53
CA ALA A 69 2.17 -21.61 5.34
C ALA A 69 1.47 -22.84 4.73
#